data_AF-D3S1H1-F1
#
_entry.id   AF-D3S1H1-F1
#
_cell.length_a   1.000
_cell.length_b   1.000
_cell.length_c   1.000
_cell.angle_alpha   90.00
_cell.angle_beta   90.00
_cell.angle_gamma   90.00
#
_symmetry.space_group_name_H-M   'P 1'
#
loop_
_entity.id
_entity.type
_entity.pdbx_description
1 polymer ?
#
loop_
_entity_poly.entity_id
_entity_poly.type
_entity_poly.pdbx_seq_one_letter_code
_entity_poly.pdbx_strand_id
1 'polypeptide(L)'
;MVLEDESSKLAEEICNEIFEKIDKKRLMQLVRENKEVYLLLHKETREFYNVYVGENNKDFGEFLAIPVPKRFVLLEPDEEYFEVALKANIAIGIKGEKDFHG
;
A
#
# COMPACT_ATOMS: atom_id res chain seq x y z
N MET A 1 2.19 -18.28 18.31
CA MET A 1 1.24 -17.48 17.49
C MET A 1 1.42 -16.03 17.91
N VAL A 2 2.41 -15.33 17.36
CA VAL A 2 2.83 -13.96 17.76
C VAL A 2 3.15 -13.07 16.54
N LEU A 3 3.09 -13.61 15.32
CA LEU A 3 3.49 -12.91 14.09
C LEU A 3 2.39 -12.02 13.48
N GLU A 4 1.13 -12.15 13.93
CA GLU A 4 0.00 -11.34 13.43
C GLU A 4 0.03 -9.90 13.97
N ASP A 5 0.71 -9.65 15.09
CA ASP A 5 0.71 -8.35 15.78
C ASP A 5 1.70 -7.36 15.14
N GLU A 6 2.93 -7.81 14.85
CA GLU A 6 4.00 -6.94 14.32
C GLU A 6 3.73 -6.44 12.90
N SER A 7 3.16 -7.28 12.04
CA SER A 7 2.84 -6.88 10.66
C SER A 7 1.67 -5.88 10.62
N SER A 8 0.75 -5.99 11.56
CA SER A 8 -0.40 -5.09 11.69
C SER A 8 0.04 -3.71 12.18
N LYS A 9 0.90 -3.67 13.20
CA LYS A 9 1.46 -2.41 13.72
C LYS A 9 2.33 -1.69 12.67
N LEU A 10 3.21 -2.42 11.99
CA LEU A 10 4.04 -1.85 10.94
C LEU A 10 3.21 -1.33 9.76
N ALA A 11 2.15 -2.04 9.36
CA ALA A 11 1.24 -1.57 8.32
C ALA A 11 0.51 -0.29 8.72
N GLU A 12 0.16 -0.14 10.01
CA GLU A 12 -0.42 1.09 10.53
C GLU A 12 0.56 2.27 10.47
N GLU A 13 1.80 2.07 10.91
CA GLU A 13 2.86 3.08 10.85
C GLU A 13 3.12 3.57 9.42
N ILE A 14 3.26 2.63 8.48
CA ILE A 14 3.46 2.95 7.06
C ILE A 14 2.24 3.67 6.48
N CYS A 15 1.03 3.23 6.82
CA CYS A 15 -0.19 3.87 6.32
C CYS A 15 -0.31 5.32 6.82
N ASN A 16 0.06 5.58 8.08
CA ASN A 16 0.15 6.93 8.61
C ASN A 16 1.19 7.76 7.86
N GLU A 17 2.40 7.23 7.64
CA GLU A 17 3.46 7.89 6.86
C GLU A 17 3.00 8.26 5.44
N ILE A 18 2.28 7.34 4.78
CA ILE A 18 1.68 7.58 3.47
C ILE A 18 0.72 8.76 3.55
N PHE A 19 -0.19 8.77 4.52
CA PHE A 19 -1.21 9.83 4.62
C PHE A 19 -0.66 11.18 5.08
N GLU A 20 0.50 11.21 5.71
CA GLU A 20 1.26 12.45 5.94
C GLU A 20 1.83 13.03 4.63
N LYS A 21 2.18 12.18 3.67
CA LYS A 21 2.81 12.57 2.39
C LYS A 21 1.82 12.75 1.23
N ILE A 22 0.71 12.01 1.23
CA ILE A 22 -0.37 12.11 0.26
C ILE A 22 -1.71 11.98 0.95
N ASP A 23 -2.57 12.98 0.82
CA ASP A 23 -3.88 12.93 1.44
C ASP A 23 -4.73 11.78 0.88
N LYS A 24 -5.55 11.18 1.75
CA LYS A 24 -6.42 10.04 1.41
C LYS A 24 -7.27 10.32 0.18
N LYS A 25 -7.88 11.51 0.11
CA LYS A 25 -8.76 11.91 -1.00
C LYS A 25 -8.02 11.96 -2.32
N ARG A 26 -6.79 12.47 -2.33
CA ARG A 26 -5.94 12.51 -3.51
C ARG A 26 -5.52 11.12 -3.95
N LEU A 27 -5.14 10.25 -3.02
CA LEU A 27 -4.82 8.86 -3.35
C LEU A 27 -6.04 8.13 -3.93
N MET A 28 -7.22 8.30 -3.32
CA MET A 28 -8.48 7.79 -3.87
C MET A 28 -8.77 8.39 -5.26
N GLN A 29 -8.54 9.67 -5.48
CA GLN A 29 -8.71 10.30 -6.80
C GLN A 29 -7.80 9.66 -7.85
N LEU A 30 -6.52 9.44 -7.54
CA LEU A 30 -5.59 8.76 -8.44
C LEU A 30 -6.09 7.36 -8.81
N VAL A 31 -6.65 6.63 -7.86
CA VAL A 31 -7.20 5.28 -8.06
C VAL A 31 -8.47 5.30 -8.93
N ARG A 32 -9.26 6.38 -8.89
CA ARG A 32 -10.41 6.55 -9.79
C ARG A 32 -9.98 6.85 -11.22
N GLU A 33 -8.99 7.74 -11.37
CA GLU A 33 -8.54 8.23 -12.67
C GLU A 33 -7.71 7.20 -13.44
N ASN A 34 -7.09 6.25 -12.73
CA ASN A 34 -6.11 5.35 -13.33
C ASN A 34 -6.49 3.88 -13.20
N LYS A 35 -6.03 3.05 -14.14
CA LYS A 35 -6.31 1.61 -14.14
C LYS A 35 -5.67 0.93 -12.94
N GLU A 36 -4.38 1.20 -12.73
CA GLU A 36 -3.53 0.57 -11.73
C GLU A 36 -2.70 1.65 -11.01
N VAL A 37 -2.67 1.57 -9.69
CA VAL A 37 -1.96 2.50 -8.80
C VAL A 37 -1.27 1.66 -7.72
N TYR A 38 -0.01 1.96 -7.45
CA TYR A 38 0.82 1.24 -6.48
C TYR A 38 1.49 2.21 -5.52
N LEU A 39 1.64 1.80 -4.27
CA LEU A 39 2.54 2.43 -3.31
C LEU A 39 3.92 1.77 -3.45
N LEU A 40 4.96 2.58 -3.55
CA LEU A 40 6.34 2.11 -3.56
C LEU A 40 6.92 2.25 -2.16
N LEU A 41 7.26 1.12 -1.54
CA LEU A 41 7.98 1.06 -0.27
C LEU A 41 9.38 0.51 -0.50
N HIS A 42 10.38 1.01 0.20
CA HIS A 42 11.71 0.40 0.14
C HIS A 42 11.69 -1.01 0.76
N LYS A 43 12.29 -2.02 0.13
CA LYS A 43 12.27 -3.42 0.61
C LYS A 43 12.92 -3.57 1.98
N GLU A 44 14.03 -2.87 2.23
CA GLU A 44 14.74 -2.99 3.52
C GLU A 44 14.14 -2.09 4.61
N THR A 45 14.05 -0.78 4.36
CA THR A 45 13.61 0.20 5.38
C THR A 45 12.09 0.26 5.55
N ARG A 46 11.31 -0.25 4.59
CA ARG A 46 9.83 -0.16 4.53
C ARG A 46 9.27 1.27 4.45
N GLU A 47 10.13 2.26 4.28
CA GLU A 47 9.75 3.66 4.15
C GLU A 47 8.97 3.89 2.86
N PHE A 48 7.96 4.76 2.94
CA PHE A 48 7.20 5.16 1.77
C PHE A 48 8.01 6.12 0.87
N TYR A 49 8.21 5.67 -0.37
CA TYR A 49 8.94 6.39 -1.40
C TYR A 49 8.03 7.26 -2.27
N ASN A 50 7.07 6.65 -2.97
CA ASN A 50 6.20 7.36 -3.91
C ASN A 50 4.95 6.55 -4.30
N VAL A 51 4.01 7.22 -4.98
CA VAL A 51 2.89 6.57 -5.69
C VAL A 51 3.26 6.37 -7.15
N TYR A 52 3.16 5.13 -7.63
CA TYR A 52 3.32 4.79 -9.03
C TYR A 52 1.97 4.59 -9.72
N VAL A 53 1.83 5.16 -10.92
CA VAL A 53 0.64 5.06 -11.75
C VAL A 53 1.04 4.44 -13.09
N GLY A 54 0.45 3.29 -13.42
CA GLY A 54 0.77 2.54 -14.63
C GLY A 54 0.78 1.04 -14.41
N GLU A 55 1.04 0.29 -15.48
CA GLU A 55 1.03 -1.18 -15.44
C GLU A 55 2.23 -1.74 -14.67
N ASN A 56 2.00 -2.74 -13.80
CA ASN A 56 3.04 -3.45 -13.04
C ASN A 56 3.77 -4.50 -13.89
N ASN A 57 4.31 -4.07 -15.02
CA ASN A 57 5.16 -4.90 -15.90
C ASN A 57 6.64 -4.53 -15.75
N LYS A 58 7.02 -3.92 -14.63
CA LYS A 58 8.36 -3.40 -14.38
C LYS A 58 8.96 -4.03 -13.13
N ASP A 59 10.26 -4.30 -13.21
CA ASP A 59 11.06 -4.55 -12.02
C ASP A 59 11.21 -3.23 -11.25
N PHE A 60 10.72 -3.21 -10.02
CA PHE A 60 10.85 -2.06 -9.11
C PHE A 60 12.16 -2.11 -8.31
N GLY A 61 13.05 -3.06 -8.59
CA GLY A 61 14.40 -3.13 -8.02
C GLY A 61 14.36 -3.27 -6.50
N GLU A 62 14.81 -2.23 -5.80
CA GLU A 62 14.84 -2.14 -4.33
C GLU A 62 13.47 -1.83 -3.70
N PHE A 63 12.42 -1.63 -4.50
CA PHE A 63 11.10 -1.26 -4.01
C PHE A 63 10.08 -2.41 -4.09
N LEU A 64 9.19 -2.45 -3.10
CA LEU A 64 7.92 -3.17 -3.11
C LEU A 64 6.83 -2.30 -3.71
N ALA A 65 6.16 -2.82 -4.74
CA ALA A 65 4.96 -2.21 -5.29
C ALA A 65 3.71 -2.84 -4.69
N ILE A 66 3.05 -2.10 -3.81
CA ILE A 66 1.83 -2.55 -3.12
C ILE A 66 0.62 -1.97 -3.84
N PRO A 67 -0.29 -2.80 -4.37
CA PRO A 67 -1.44 -2.31 -5.11
C PRO A 67 -2.40 -1.55 -4.21
N VAL A 68 -2.86 -0.39 -4.67
CA VAL A 68 -3.88 0.41 -3.96
C VAL A 68 -5.28 -0.17 -4.26
N PRO A 69 -6.14 -0.40 -3.25
CA PRO A 69 -7.34 -1.21 -3.41
C PRO A 69 -8.46 -0.46 -4.14
N LYS A 70 -8.52 -0.64 -5.47
CA LYS A 70 -9.41 0.09 -6.37
C LYS A 70 -10.91 -0.14 -6.16
N ARG A 71 -11.31 -1.36 -5.80
CA ARG A 71 -12.73 -1.74 -5.68
C ARG A 71 -13.46 -0.88 -4.64
N PHE A 72 -12.80 -0.58 -3.54
CA PHE A 72 -13.38 0.21 -2.44
C PHE A 72 -13.58 1.67 -2.86
N VAL A 73 -12.65 2.23 -3.63
CA VAL A 73 -12.78 3.61 -4.11
C VAL A 73 -13.93 3.81 -5.12
N LEU A 74 -14.27 2.77 -5.89
CA LEU A 74 -15.28 2.83 -6.94
C LEU A 74 -16.69 2.43 -6.49
N LEU A 75 -16.80 1.47 -5.58
CA LEU A 75 -18.10 0.91 -5.16
C LEU A 75 -18.63 1.57 -3.87
N GLU A 76 -17.74 1.91 -2.94
CA GLU A 76 -18.09 2.42 -1.61
C GLU A 76 -17.08 3.51 -1.19
N PRO A 77 -17.25 4.77 -1.65
CA PRO A 77 -16.25 5.83 -1.52
C PRO A 77 -16.20 6.39 -0.09
N ASP A 78 -15.83 5.54 0.86
CA ASP A 78 -15.62 5.85 2.26
C ASP A 78 -14.12 5.81 2.58
N GLU A 79 -13.63 6.87 3.22
CA GLU A 79 -12.20 7.05 3.50
C GLU A 79 -11.69 6.07 4.58
N GLU A 80 -12.55 5.68 5.51
CA GLU A 80 -12.21 4.77 6.61
C GLU A 80 -12.11 3.33 6.08
N TYR A 81 -13.09 2.90 5.27
CA TYR A 81 -13.01 1.60 4.59
C TYR A 81 -11.83 1.53 3.61
N PHE A 82 -11.54 2.62 2.89
CA PHE A 82 -10.38 2.70 2.01
C PHE A 82 -9.07 2.53 2.80
N GLU A 83 -8.93 3.21 3.94
CA GLU A 83 -7.77 3.07 4.81
C GLU A 83 -7.61 1.65 5.35
N VAL A 84 -8.68 1.02 5.83
CA VAL A 84 -8.64 -0.37 6.32
C VAL A 84 -8.17 -1.33 5.22
N ALA A 85 -8.73 -1.19 4.02
CA ALA A 85 -8.33 -2.01 2.87
C ALA A 85 -6.86 -1.75 2.47
N LEU A 86 -6.40 -0.50 2.55
CA LEU A 86 -5.02 -0.14 2.25
C LEU A 86 -4.05 -0.76 3.26
N LYS A 87 -4.34 -0.64 4.57
CA LYS A 87 -3.57 -1.28 5.65
C LYS A 87 -3.46 -2.79 5.44
N ALA A 88 -4.55 -3.45 5.06
CA ALA A 88 -4.54 -4.89 4.76
C ALA A 88 -3.62 -5.24 3.59
N ASN A 89 -3.68 -4.50 2.48
CA ASN A 89 -2.79 -4.70 1.34
C ASN A 89 -1.31 -4.47 1.71
N ILE A 90 -1.04 -3.47 2.55
CA ILE A 90 0.32 -3.20 3.05
C ILE A 90 0.83 -4.37 3.89
N ALA A 91 0.04 -4.84 4.85
CA ALA A 91 0.39 -5.98 5.70
C ALA A 91 0.68 -7.24 4.87
N ILE A 92 -0.17 -7.53 3.88
CA ILE A 92 0.03 -8.66 2.96
C ILE A 92 1.30 -8.48 2.14
N GLY A 93 1.55 -7.30 1.58
CA GLY A 93 2.73 -7.02 0.76
C GLY A 93 4.04 -7.19 1.54
N ILE A 94 4.08 -6.70 2.78
CA ILE A 94 5.25 -6.85 3.66
C ILE A 94 5.47 -8.30 4.06
N LYS A 95 4.39 -9.02 4.43
CA LYS A 95 4.48 -10.43 4.81
C LYS A 95 4.94 -11.29 3.63
N GLY A 96 4.37 -11.07 2.45
CA GLY A 96 4.76 -11.77 1.24
C GLY A 96 6.25 -11.60 0.93
N GLU A 97 6.78 -10.37 1.02
CA GLU A 97 8.22 -10.15 0.83
C GLU A 97 9.08 -10.96 1.82
N LYS A 98 8.71 -10.97 3.12
CA LYS A 98 9.42 -11.76 4.14
C LYS A 98 9.38 -13.26 3.84
N ASP A 99 8.25 -13.78 3.36
CA ASP A 99 8.08 -15.20 3.04
C ASP A 99 8.84 -15.62 1.76
N PHE A 100 9.09 -14.70 0.82
CA PHE A 100 9.84 -14.95 -0.43
C PHE A 100 11.37 -14.78 -0.28
N HIS A 101 11.84 -14.00 0.68
CA HIS A 101 13.26 -13.71 0.91
C HIS A 101 13.83 -14.34 2.20
N GLY A 102 13.15 -15.36 2.75
CA GLY A 102 13.59 -16.17 3.90
C GLY A 102 14.56 -17.29 3.57
#